data_AF-A0A0F3GYN9-F1
#
_entry.id   AF-A0A0F3GYN9-F1
#
_cell.length_a   1.000
_cell.length_b   1.000
_cell.length_c   1.000
_cell.angle_alpha   90.00
_cell.angle_beta   90.00
_cell.angle_gamma   90.00
#
_symmetry.space_group_name_H-M   'P 1'
#
loop_
_entity.id
_entity.type
_entity.pdbx_description
1 polymer ?
#
loop_
_entity_poly.entity_id
_entity_poly.type
_entity_poly.pdbx_seq_one_letter_code
_entity_poly.pdbx_strand_id
1 'polypeptide(L)'
;MSRSQANRRTNPGQSGATIQPTSNLRPKDVNINTGNWQVKAVKDFDGDGKADILWQDSVTGDVATWLMNGVGIAGGGHVAKGVSSDWQIKTAGDYNGDGKADIVWQNTASGDVYLYLMDGINIVGGGFTATGLSNDWQLK
;
A
#
# COMPACT_ATOMS: atom_id res chain seq x y z
N MET A 1 -16.24 16.73 60.32
CA MET A 1 -14.86 16.81 59.76
C MET A 1 -14.66 15.64 58.79
N SER A 2 -14.23 15.95 57.56
CA SER A 2 -13.60 15.14 56.47
C SER A 2 -14.15 13.73 56.15
N ARG A 3 -14.85 13.49 55.02
CA ARG A 3 -14.38 13.28 53.61
C ARG A 3 -13.42 12.10 53.38
N SER A 4 -13.87 11.10 52.61
CA SER A 4 -13.26 10.65 51.34
C SER A 4 -14.15 9.60 50.66
N GLN A 5 -14.67 9.94 49.47
CA GLN A 5 -15.35 9.02 48.55
C GLN A 5 -14.34 8.55 47.50
N ALA A 6 -14.27 7.24 47.23
CA ALA A 6 -13.55 6.70 46.08
C ALA A 6 -14.52 6.47 44.92
N ASN A 7 -14.20 7.06 43.77
CA ASN A 7 -14.90 6.91 42.50
C ASN A 7 -14.03 6.05 41.57
N ARG A 8 -14.53 4.90 41.10
CA ARG A 8 -14.11 4.34 39.80
C ARG A 8 -15.28 3.65 39.11
N ARG A 9 -15.46 4.08 37.87
CA ARG A 9 -16.61 3.88 36.98
C ARG A 9 -16.85 2.41 36.63
N THR A 10 -18.12 2.10 36.49
CA THR A 10 -18.68 0.85 35.95
C THR A 10 -18.40 0.76 34.43
N ASN A 11 -18.02 -0.43 33.96
CA ASN A 11 -17.98 -0.78 32.55
C ASN A 11 -19.38 -1.31 32.16
N PRO A 12 -20.13 -0.66 31.26
CA PRO A 12 -21.37 -1.23 30.74
C PRO A 12 -21.13 -1.90 29.38
N GLY A 13 -21.56 -3.16 29.26
CA GLY A 13 -21.94 -3.73 27.96
C GLY A 13 -21.13 -4.93 27.45
N GLN A 14 -21.15 -6.04 28.18
CA GLN A 14 -21.31 -7.33 27.51
C GLN A 14 -22.82 -7.54 27.33
N SER A 15 -23.31 -7.48 26.10
CA SER A 15 -24.58 -8.12 25.73
C SER A 15 -24.30 -9.11 24.62
N GLY A 16 -24.62 -10.38 24.86
CA GLY A 16 -24.44 -11.45 23.90
C GLY A 16 -25.14 -11.14 22.59
N ALA A 17 -24.42 -11.37 21.49
CA ALA A 17 -25.02 -11.59 20.19
C ALA A 17 -24.84 -13.07 19.88
N THR A 18 -25.94 -13.81 19.97
CA THR A 18 -26.11 -15.12 19.33
C THR A 18 -25.68 -14.99 17.87
N ILE A 19 -24.61 -15.67 17.45
CA ILE A 19 -24.23 -15.73 16.04
C ILE A 19 -25.24 -16.66 15.35
N GLN A 20 -26.28 -16.09 14.77
CA GLN A 20 -27.16 -16.80 13.83
C GLN A 20 -26.36 -17.01 12.53
N PRO A 21 -26.25 -18.23 11.99
CA PRO A 21 -25.61 -18.43 10.69
C PRO A 21 -26.57 -17.94 9.60
N THR A 22 -26.45 -16.68 9.17
CA THR A 22 -27.13 -16.22 7.96
C THR A 22 -26.24 -16.50 6.76
N SER A 23 -26.56 -17.63 6.12
CA SER A 23 -26.20 -17.89 4.73
C SER A 23 -26.70 -16.75 3.82
N ASN A 24 -25.88 -16.42 2.81
CA ASN A 24 -26.11 -15.46 1.71
C ASN A 24 -25.66 -14.00 1.90
N LEU A 25 -24.40 -13.80 2.29
CA LEU A 25 -23.70 -12.59 1.85
C LEU A 25 -23.39 -12.73 0.35
N ARG A 26 -23.94 -11.86 -0.50
CA ARG A 26 -23.53 -11.78 -1.91
C ARG A 26 -22.17 -11.07 -1.95
N PRO A 27 -21.31 -11.29 -2.97
CA PRO A 27 -20.00 -10.63 -3.04
C PRO A 27 -20.05 -9.09 -2.92
N LYS A 28 -21.20 -8.48 -3.24
CA LYS A 28 -21.47 -7.03 -3.08
C LYS A 28 -21.81 -6.58 -1.66
N ASP A 29 -22.16 -7.50 -0.77
CA ASP A 29 -22.54 -7.25 0.62
C ASP A 29 -21.34 -7.43 1.57
N VAL A 30 -20.21 -7.93 1.05
CA VAL A 30 -18.92 -7.90 1.71
C VAL A 30 -18.22 -6.61 1.29
N ASN A 31 -18.48 -5.54 2.03
CA ASN A 31 -17.62 -4.37 1.98
C ASN A 31 -16.30 -4.75 2.67
N ILE A 32 -15.37 -5.39 1.95
CA ILE A 32 -13.98 -5.45 2.42
C ILE A 32 -13.49 -4.01 2.32
N ASN A 33 -13.61 -3.26 3.42
CA ASN A 33 -12.96 -1.98 3.54
C ASN A 33 -11.44 -2.25 3.58
N THR A 34 -10.80 -2.39 2.42
CA THR A 34 -9.35 -2.54 2.29
C THR A 34 -8.60 -1.26 2.69
N GLY A 35 -9.29 -0.27 3.27
CA GLY A 35 -8.74 1.05 3.46
C GLY A 35 -8.38 1.68 2.11
N ASN A 36 -7.78 2.85 2.14
CA ASN A 36 -7.41 3.59 0.93
C ASN A 36 -6.26 2.90 0.15
N TRP A 37 -5.73 1.78 0.62
CA TRP A 37 -4.62 1.03 0.03
C TRP A 37 -5.03 0.24 -1.20
N GLN A 38 -4.25 0.41 -2.27
CA GLN A 38 -4.43 -0.28 -3.55
C GLN A 38 -3.17 -1.06 -3.91
N VAL A 39 -3.31 -2.31 -4.37
CA VAL A 39 -2.20 -3.05 -4.98
C VAL A 39 -1.82 -2.36 -6.28
N LYS A 40 -0.55 -1.99 -6.41
CA LYS A 40 0.01 -1.31 -7.59
C LYS A 40 0.87 -2.24 -8.43
N ALA A 41 1.56 -3.20 -7.82
CA ALA A 41 2.35 -4.19 -8.53
C ALA A 41 2.52 -5.47 -7.71
N VAL A 42 2.77 -6.57 -8.43
CA VAL A 42 3.18 -7.87 -7.87
C VAL A 42 4.45 -8.30 -8.60
N LYS A 43 5.61 -8.13 -7.94
CA LYS A 43 6.96 -8.30 -8.51
C LYS A 43 7.96 -8.64 -7.41
N ASP A 44 9.10 -9.21 -7.78
CA ASP A 44 10.20 -9.53 -6.86
C ASP A 44 10.99 -8.25 -6.53
N PHE A 45 10.76 -7.66 -5.35
CA PHE A 45 11.40 -6.39 -4.96
C PHE A 45 12.69 -6.62 -4.17
N ASP A 46 12.86 -7.76 -3.50
CA ASP A 46 14.07 -8.06 -2.71
C ASP A 46 15.07 -9.01 -3.40
N GLY A 47 14.69 -9.60 -4.54
CA GLY A 47 15.54 -10.44 -5.37
C GLY A 47 15.61 -11.89 -4.91
N ASP A 48 14.66 -12.35 -4.09
CA ASP A 48 14.64 -13.71 -3.54
C ASP A 48 14.02 -14.77 -4.49
N GLY A 49 13.61 -14.33 -5.68
CA GLY A 49 12.97 -15.14 -6.72
C GLY A 49 11.46 -15.31 -6.55
N LYS A 50 10.83 -14.65 -5.57
CA LYS A 50 9.39 -14.71 -5.30
C LYS A 50 8.75 -13.35 -5.54
N ALA A 51 7.46 -13.36 -5.84
CA ALA A 51 6.73 -12.12 -6.05
C ALA A 51 6.26 -11.52 -4.71
N ASP A 52 6.59 -10.26 -4.50
CA ASP A 52 6.14 -9.40 -3.41
C ASP A 52 4.97 -8.50 -3.85
N ILE A 53 4.40 -7.75 -2.92
CA ILE A 53 3.23 -6.90 -3.18
C ILE A 53 3.52 -5.44 -2.84
N LEU A 54 3.43 -4.56 -3.85
CA LEU A 54 3.55 -3.12 -3.70
C LEU A 54 2.16 -2.48 -3.58
N TRP A 55 2.01 -1.63 -2.57
CA TRP A 55 0.78 -0.94 -2.24
C TRP A 55 0.97 0.58 -2.27
N GLN A 56 -0.10 1.30 -2.64
CA GLN A 56 -0.19 2.75 -2.48
C GLN A 56 -1.51 3.12 -1.82
N ASP A 57 -1.45 3.92 -0.76
CA ASP A 57 -2.61 4.54 -0.15
C ASP A 57 -3.07 5.73 -1.01
N SER A 58 -4.28 5.63 -1.55
CA SER A 58 -4.89 6.64 -2.42
C SER A 58 -5.28 7.95 -1.73
N VAL A 59 -5.23 8.01 -0.39
CA VAL A 59 -5.58 9.21 0.39
C VAL A 59 -4.34 9.83 1.02
N THR A 60 -3.50 9.04 1.70
CA THR A 60 -2.27 9.57 2.32
C THR A 60 -1.12 9.64 1.34
N GLY A 61 -1.17 8.89 0.24
CA GLY A 61 -0.05 8.76 -0.69
C GLY A 61 1.11 7.92 -0.14
N ASP A 62 0.90 7.22 0.99
CA ASP A 62 1.90 6.31 1.51
C ASP A 62 2.10 5.13 0.56
N VAL A 63 3.34 4.65 0.46
CA VAL A 63 3.71 3.47 -0.32
C VAL A 63 4.33 2.46 0.60
N ALA A 64 3.90 1.21 0.49
CA ALA A 64 4.42 0.12 1.27
C ALA A 64 4.58 -1.14 0.44
N THR A 65 5.55 -1.97 0.81
CA THR A 65 5.76 -3.29 0.21
C THR A 65 5.59 -4.37 1.26
N TRP A 66 4.88 -5.45 0.92
CA TRP A 66 4.95 -6.72 1.65
C TRP A 66 5.91 -7.64 0.91
N LEU A 67 6.99 -8.02 1.59
CA LEU A 67 7.92 -9.03 1.10
C LEU A 67 7.35 -10.41 1.44
N MET A 68 7.17 -11.26 0.43
CA MET A 68 6.36 -12.47 0.51
C MET A 68 7.21 -13.73 0.46
N ASN A 69 6.81 -14.74 1.22
CA ASN A 69 7.35 -16.10 1.13
C ASN A 69 6.21 -17.10 1.02
N GLY A 70 5.81 -17.37 -0.23
CA GLY A 70 4.60 -18.15 -0.53
C GLY A 70 3.34 -17.43 -0.03
N VAL A 71 2.56 -18.07 0.82
CA VAL A 71 1.34 -17.48 1.39
C VAL A 71 1.60 -16.56 2.59
N GLY A 72 2.84 -16.52 3.10
CA GLY A 72 3.20 -15.72 4.27
C GLY A 72 3.87 -14.40 3.90
N ILE A 73 3.70 -13.37 4.74
CA ILE A 73 4.48 -12.14 4.70
C ILE A 73 5.77 -12.40 5.49
N ALA A 74 6.92 -12.36 4.80
CA ALA A 74 8.24 -12.52 5.41
C ALA A 74 8.77 -11.22 6.00
N GLY A 75 8.37 -10.08 5.43
CA GLY A 75 8.77 -8.76 5.87
C GLY A 75 8.01 -7.66 5.13
N GLY A 76 8.52 -6.44 5.20
CA GLY A 76 7.92 -5.30 4.53
C GLY A 76 7.95 -4.03 5.35
N GLY A 77 7.39 -2.97 4.78
CA GLY A 77 7.37 -1.67 5.42
C GLY A 77 6.99 -0.56 4.45
N HIS A 78 7.06 0.67 4.95
CA HIS A 78 6.86 1.85 4.11
C HIS A 78 8.10 2.07 3.23
N VAL A 79 7.88 2.22 1.93
CA VAL A 79 8.87 2.65 0.95
C VAL A 79 8.94 4.18 0.93
N ALA A 80 7.78 4.83 0.94
CA ALA A 80 7.65 6.28 0.97
C ALA A 80 6.40 6.67 1.75
N LYS A 81 6.35 7.92 2.23
CA LYS A 81 5.20 8.46 2.96
C LYS A 81 4.77 9.80 2.39
N GLY A 82 3.47 10.05 2.35
CA GLY A 82 2.94 11.36 1.97
C GLY A 82 3.22 11.78 0.52
N VAL A 83 3.32 10.82 -0.42
CA VAL A 83 3.54 11.16 -1.83
C VAL A 83 2.32 11.92 -2.36
N SER A 84 2.52 13.02 -3.11
CA SER A 84 1.39 13.78 -3.68
C SER A 84 0.45 12.87 -4.46
N SER A 85 -0.87 13.12 -4.35
CA SER A 85 -1.91 12.36 -5.07
C SER A 85 -1.75 12.41 -6.60
N ASP A 86 -1.05 13.41 -7.13
CA ASP A 86 -0.79 13.52 -8.56
C ASP A 86 0.19 12.43 -9.04
N TRP A 87 1.05 11.92 -8.16
CA TRP A 87 2.00 10.86 -8.49
C TRP A 87 1.38 9.49 -8.25
N GLN A 88 1.18 8.76 -9.34
CA GLN A 88 0.61 7.43 -9.32
C GLN A 88 1.66 6.41 -9.73
N ILE A 89 1.78 5.31 -8.97
CA ILE A 89 2.56 4.16 -9.43
C ILE A 89 1.83 3.56 -10.62
N LYS A 90 2.53 3.46 -11.75
CA LYS A 90 1.96 2.94 -13.00
C LYS A 90 2.40 1.52 -13.27
N THR A 91 3.66 1.20 -13.00
CA THR A 91 4.19 -0.15 -13.19
C THR A 91 5.42 -0.39 -12.33
N ALA A 92 5.85 -1.64 -12.27
CA ALA A 92 7.11 -2.05 -11.65
C ALA A 92 7.80 -3.14 -12.48
N GLY A 93 9.12 -3.15 -12.45
CA GLY A 93 9.95 -4.11 -13.18
C GLY A 93 11.43 -3.81 -12.96
N ASP A 94 12.30 -4.77 -13.26
CA ASP A 94 13.75 -4.60 -13.15
C ASP A 94 14.25 -3.72 -14.30
N TYR A 95 14.50 -2.43 -14.02
CA TYR A 95 14.89 -1.44 -15.02
C TYR A 95 16.39 -1.16 -15.02
N ASN A 96 17.11 -1.52 -13.96
CA ASN A 96 18.57 -1.36 -13.85
C ASN A 96 19.35 -2.68 -14.07
N GLY A 97 18.67 -3.83 -14.14
CA GLY A 97 19.23 -5.15 -14.38
C GLY A 97 19.86 -5.83 -13.15
N ASP A 98 19.51 -5.40 -11.94
CA ASP A 98 20.08 -5.95 -10.69
C ASP A 98 19.31 -7.16 -10.13
N GLY A 99 18.24 -7.58 -10.81
CA GLY A 99 17.39 -8.70 -10.41
C GLY A 99 16.26 -8.32 -9.46
N LYS A 100 16.08 -7.04 -9.14
CA LYS A 100 15.02 -6.52 -8.27
C LYS A 100 14.10 -5.58 -9.03
N ALA A 101 12.84 -5.56 -8.66
CA ALA A 101 11.85 -4.71 -9.30
C ALA A 101 11.97 -3.26 -8.83
N ASP A 102 12.07 -2.35 -9.79
CA ASP A 102 12.04 -0.90 -9.61
C ASP A 102 10.62 -0.35 -9.85
N ILE A 103 10.36 0.91 -9.47
CA ILE A 103 9.02 1.52 -9.52
C ILE A 103 8.98 2.67 -10.53
N VAL A 104 8.03 2.62 -11.47
CA VAL A 104 7.75 3.74 -12.39
C VAL A 104 6.50 4.49 -11.95
N TRP A 105 6.68 5.79 -11.82
CA TRP A 105 5.68 6.76 -11.43
C TRP A 105 5.29 7.63 -12.61
N GLN A 106 4.02 8.05 -12.65
CA GLN A 106 3.58 9.09 -13.55
C GLN A 106 2.80 10.15 -12.78
N ASN A 107 3.16 11.41 -13.00
CA ASN A 107 2.39 12.54 -12.51
C ASN A 107 1.18 12.76 -13.44
N THR A 108 -0.02 12.70 -12.90
CA THR A 108 -1.27 12.81 -13.68
C THR A 108 -1.61 14.24 -14.07
N ALA A 109 -0.99 15.24 -13.44
CA ALA A 109 -1.19 16.65 -13.74
C ALA A 109 -0.20 17.14 -14.80
N SER A 110 1.09 16.83 -14.65
CA SER A 110 2.16 17.28 -15.57
C SER A 110 2.54 16.27 -16.65
N GLY A 111 2.18 15.00 -16.47
CA GLY A 111 2.61 13.91 -17.36
C GLY A 111 4.08 13.48 -17.15
N ASP A 112 4.77 14.02 -16.15
CA ASP A 112 6.15 13.63 -15.84
C ASP A 112 6.23 12.16 -15.44
N VAL A 113 7.33 11.51 -15.79
CA VAL A 113 7.61 10.11 -15.45
C VAL A 113 8.90 10.05 -14.64
N TYR A 114 8.85 9.36 -13.50
CA TYR A 114 9.96 9.19 -12.59
C TYR A 114 10.19 7.72 -12.28
N LEU A 115 11.46 7.31 -12.23
CA LEU A 115 11.88 5.96 -11.88
C LEU A 115 12.51 5.97 -10.49
N TYR A 116 12.04 5.11 -9.59
CA TYR A 116 12.75 4.75 -8.37
C TYR A 116 13.47 3.42 -8.57
N LEU A 117 14.77 3.42 -8.33
CA LEU A 117 15.56 2.20 -8.22
C LEU A 117 15.43 1.64 -6.80
N MET A 118 15.19 0.35 -6.67
CA MET A 118 14.78 -0.27 -5.42
C MET A 118 15.75 -1.36 -4.93
N ASP A 119 15.82 -1.53 -3.61
CA ASP A 119 16.42 -2.69 -2.95
C ASP A 119 15.52 -3.13 -1.78
N GLY A 120 14.62 -4.08 -2.08
CA GLY A 120 13.53 -4.48 -1.20
C GLY A 120 12.59 -3.30 -0.94
N ILE A 121 12.60 -2.80 0.30
CA ILE A 121 11.79 -1.65 0.71
C ILE A 121 12.51 -0.31 0.60
N ASN A 122 13.78 -0.30 0.19
CA ASN A 122 14.62 0.89 0.18
C ASN A 122 14.68 1.49 -1.23
N ILE A 123 14.60 2.81 -1.33
CA ILE A 123 14.90 3.54 -2.56
C ILE A 123 16.42 3.77 -2.58
N VAL A 124 17.11 3.20 -3.57
CA VAL A 124 18.58 3.29 -3.70
C VAL A 124 19.01 4.29 -4.79
N GLY A 125 18.08 4.76 -5.59
CA GLY A 125 18.32 5.78 -6.60
C GLY A 125 17.04 6.20 -7.33
N GLY A 126 17.16 7.11 -8.28
CA GLY A 126 16.05 7.49 -9.14
C GLY A 126 16.31 8.72 -10.00
N GLY A 127 15.37 8.99 -10.90
CA GLY A 127 15.43 10.14 -11.80
C GLY A 127 14.20 10.27 -12.71
N PHE A 128 14.04 11.45 -13.31
CA PHE A 128 13.05 11.67 -14.36
C PHE A 128 13.47 10.91 -15.63
N THR A 129 12.56 10.09 -16.15
CA THR A 129 12.74 9.38 -17.44
C THR A 129 12.09 10.14 -18.59
N ALA A 130 11.05 10.93 -18.29
CA ALA A 130 10.42 11.86 -19.22
C ALA A 130 9.77 13.02 -18.46
N THR A 131 9.65 14.18 -19.11
CA THR A 131 8.97 15.36 -18.55
C THR A 131 7.93 15.89 -19.53
N GLY A 132 6.75 16.27 -19.04
CA GLY A 132 5.72 16.93 -19.84
C GLY A 132 5.08 16.05 -20.93
N LEU A 133 4.96 14.73 -20.71
CA LEU A 133 4.22 13.88 -21.66
C LEU A 133 2.75 14.33 -21.71
N SER A 134 2.14 14.30 -22.90
CA SER A 134 0.68 14.50 -22.98
C SER A 134 -0.03 13.47 -22.12
N ASN A 135 -1.10 13.87 -21.44
CA ASN A 135 -1.92 12.96 -20.64
C ASN A 135 -2.57 11.83 -21.46
N ASP A 136 -2.57 11.93 -22.80
CA ASP A 136 -2.96 10.84 -23.71
C ASP A 136 -1.98 9.66 -23.67
N TRP A 137 -0.72 9.92 -23.27
CA TRP A 137 0.33 8.92 -23.14
C TRP A 137 0.47 8.49 -21.69
N GLN A 138 -0.42 7.58 -21.27
CA GLN A 138 -0.35 6.93 -19.97
C GLN A 138 0.41 5.62 -20.06
N LEU A 139 1.32 5.36 -19.11
CA LEU A 139 1.76 3.99 -18.88
C LEU A 139 0.54 3.13 -18.48
N LYS A 140 0.50 1.89 -18.95
CA LYS A 140 -0.57 0.93 -18.62
C LYS A 140 -0.04 -0.15 -17.70
#